data_AF-A0A8V0XJQ3-F1
#
_entry.id   AF-A0A8V0XJQ3-F1
#
_cell.length_a   1.000
_cell.length_b   1.000
_cell.length_c   1.000
_cell.angle_alpha   90.00
_cell.angle_beta   90.00
_cell.angle_gamma   90.00
#
_symmetry.space_group_name_H-M   'P 1'
#
loop_
_entity.id
_entity.type
_entity.pdbx_description
1 polymer ?
#
loop_
_entity_poly.entity_id
_entity_poly.type
_entity_poly.pdbx_seq_one_letter_code
_entity_poly.pdbx_strand_id
1 'polypeptide(L)'
;MPSSVLWLLALLAPAVVAVTELGGCGPCDAARCPALPPRGCPLGRVRDACGCCWQCGRGEGEACGSAGAGGGRCAAGLECVKSRKRRKAKGGPGPAAASGPAAPVGVCVCKSRYPVCGSDGLTYGSGCQLRAASLRAQSRGEPAISQRSKGACEQGPSIVTPPKDIWNVTGAQIYLSCEVIGIPTPVLIWNKIIRGQYGIQRMELLPGDRENLAIQTRGGPEKHEVTGWVLISPLSKEDAGEYECHASNAKGEATASAKIHVVETLHEIALTKDDGAEL
;
A
#
# COMPACT_ATOMS: atom_id res chain seq x y z
N MET A 1 18.48 79.10 62.17
CA MET A 1 17.30 78.83 61.32
C MET A 1 17.80 78.26 60.01
N PRO A 2 17.30 77.09 59.60
CA PRO A 2 17.89 76.24 58.57
C PRO A 2 17.23 76.48 57.20
N SER A 3 17.93 76.18 56.11
CA SER A 3 17.33 75.67 54.86
C SER A 3 18.48 75.29 53.93
N SER A 4 18.82 74.00 53.82
CA SER A 4 18.16 73.00 52.96
C SER A 4 18.99 72.82 51.69
N VAL A 5 19.99 71.96 51.80
CA VAL A 5 20.76 71.41 50.68
C VAL A 5 19.84 70.46 49.92
N LEU A 6 19.40 70.86 48.73
CA LEU A 6 18.61 70.01 47.83
C LEU A 6 19.54 68.94 47.22
N TRP A 7 19.49 67.72 47.75
CA TRP A 7 20.04 66.55 47.07
C TRP A 7 19.07 66.13 45.95
N LEU A 8 19.42 66.41 44.70
CA LEU A 8 18.76 65.83 43.53
C LEU A 8 19.15 64.33 43.44
N LEU A 9 18.33 63.48 44.05
CA LEU A 9 18.33 62.04 43.79
C LEU A 9 17.82 61.80 42.36
N ALA A 10 18.74 61.61 41.41
CA ALA A 10 18.41 61.11 40.09
C ALA A 10 17.93 59.65 40.23
N LEU A 11 16.62 59.45 40.18
CA LEU A 11 15.99 58.13 40.06
C LEU A 11 16.32 57.55 38.68
N LEU A 12 17.37 56.73 38.62
CA LEU A 12 17.60 55.80 37.53
C LEU A 12 16.49 54.74 37.55
N ALA A 13 15.41 54.99 36.81
CA ALA A 13 14.41 53.97 36.55
C ALA A 13 15.10 52.80 35.81
N PRO A 14 14.98 51.55 36.29
CA PRO A 14 15.49 50.42 35.53
C PRO A 14 14.67 50.36 34.23
N ALA A 15 15.35 50.53 33.10
CA ALA A 15 14.77 50.24 31.80
C ALA A 15 14.41 48.75 31.79
N VAL A 16 13.12 48.45 31.99
CA VAL A 16 12.61 47.09 31.83
C VAL A 16 12.67 46.80 30.34
N VAL A 17 13.77 46.21 29.91
CA VAL A 17 13.89 45.64 28.57
C VAL A 17 12.86 44.51 28.53
N ALA A 18 11.71 44.77 27.93
CA ALA A 18 10.77 43.73 27.60
C ALA A 18 11.49 42.78 26.64
N VAL A 19 11.95 41.65 27.16
CA VAL A 19 12.40 40.53 26.36
C VAL A 19 11.14 40.06 25.63
N THR A 20 10.95 40.55 24.40
CA THR A 20 10.01 39.93 23.49
C THR A 20 10.56 38.54 23.22
N GLU A 21 9.99 37.56 23.93
CA GLU A 21 10.12 36.14 23.63
C GLU A 21 9.70 35.93 22.18
N LEU A 22 10.68 36.06 21.28
CA LEU A 22 10.57 35.71 19.87
C LEU A 22 10.36 34.19 19.78
N GLY A 23 9.10 33.77 19.82
CA GLY A 23 8.70 32.41 19.45
C GLY A 23 7.75 31.68 20.41
N GLY A 24 7.15 32.35 21.39
CA GLY A 24 6.19 31.74 22.32
C GLY A 24 4.72 31.86 21.87
N CYS A 25 3.92 30.84 22.16
CA CYS A 25 2.47 30.93 22.07
C CYS A 25 1.91 31.76 23.24
N GLY A 26 1.11 32.79 22.94
CA GLY A 26 0.40 33.58 23.95
C GLY A 26 -0.86 32.88 24.49
N PRO A 27 -1.60 33.53 25.41
CA PRO A 27 -2.88 33.01 25.90
C PRO A 27 -3.86 32.80 24.74
N CYS A 28 -4.61 31.69 24.79
CA CYS A 28 -5.54 31.33 23.73
C CYS A 28 -6.77 32.26 23.74
N ASP A 29 -6.94 33.02 22.67
CA ASP A 29 -8.14 33.79 22.39
C ASP A 29 -8.97 33.10 21.31
N ALA A 30 -10.03 32.40 21.74
CA ALA A 30 -10.89 31.63 20.87
C ALA A 30 -11.69 32.49 19.89
N ALA A 31 -11.96 33.76 20.21
CA ALA A 31 -12.73 34.67 19.34
C ALA A 31 -11.95 35.04 18.07
N ARG A 32 -10.62 34.95 18.11
CA ARG A 32 -9.73 35.23 16.99
C ARG A 32 -9.45 34.02 16.11
N CYS A 33 -10.05 32.87 16.41
CA CYS A 33 -9.83 31.66 15.63
C CYS A 33 -10.55 31.71 14.28
N PRO A 34 -9.91 31.25 13.19
CA PRO A 34 -10.55 31.16 11.89
C PRO A 34 -11.74 30.20 11.94
N ALA A 35 -12.82 30.56 11.25
CA ALA A 35 -13.97 29.68 11.09
C ALA A 35 -13.59 28.42 10.31
N LEU A 36 -14.12 27.27 10.74
CA LEU A 36 -13.97 26.02 10.01
C LEU A 36 -14.85 26.01 8.75
N PRO A 37 -14.47 25.23 7.71
CA PRO A 37 -15.31 25.09 6.52
C PRO A 37 -16.73 24.65 6.87
N PRO A 38 -17.77 25.16 6.17
CA PRO A 38 -19.17 24.85 6.46
C PRO A 38 -19.49 23.36 6.28
N ARG A 39 -18.75 22.66 5.42
CA ARG A 39 -18.84 21.21 5.21
C ARG A 39 -18.07 20.39 6.25
N GLY A 40 -17.53 21.04 7.29
CA GLY A 40 -16.69 20.42 8.29
C GLY A 40 -15.30 20.05 7.76
N CYS A 41 -14.57 19.24 8.54
CA CYS A 41 -13.23 18.78 8.19
C CYS A 41 -13.28 17.29 7.84
N PRO A 42 -13.15 16.91 6.55
CA PRO A 42 -13.32 15.52 6.11
C PRO A 42 -12.25 14.56 6.65
N LEU A 43 -11.12 15.10 7.15
CA LEU A 43 -10.03 14.34 7.76
C LEU A 43 -9.93 14.57 9.28
N GLY A 44 -10.95 15.19 9.86
CA GLY A 44 -11.00 15.54 11.28
C GLY A 44 -10.35 16.88 11.59
N ARG A 45 -10.56 17.32 12.83
CA ARG A 45 -10.06 18.59 13.35
C ARG A 45 -8.79 18.36 14.15
N VAL A 46 -7.85 19.27 14.05
CA VAL A 46 -6.61 19.30 14.83
C VAL A 46 -6.43 20.68 15.44
N ARG A 47 -5.76 20.75 16.59
CA ARG A 47 -5.39 22.04 17.17
C ARG A 47 -4.21 22.62 16.41
N ASP A 48 -4.15 23.95 16.30
CA ASP A 48 -3.00 24.66 15.75
C ASP A 48 -1.69 24.37 16.51
N ALA A 49 -0.56 24.97 16.10
CA ALA A 49 0.73 24.76 16.74
C ALA A 49 0.75 25.15 18.23
N CYS A 50 -0.09 26.11 18.62
CA CYS A 50 -0.22 26.62 19.97
C CYS A 50 -1.26 25.89 20.84
N GLY A 51 -2.01 24.95 20.25
CA GLY A 51 -3.07 24.23 20.95
C GLY A 51 -4.39 25.01 21.08
N CYS A 52 -4.51 26.18 20.45
CA CYS A 52 -5.64 27.10 20.65
C CYS A 52 -6.77 26.83 19.66
N CYS A 53 -6.58 27.19 18.38
CA CYS A 53 -7.62 27.15 17.38
C CYS A 53 -7.79 25.76 16.75
N TRP A 54 -9.03 25.42 16.40
CA TRP A 54 -9.32 24.25 15.57
C TRP A 54 -9.02 24.55 14.10
N GLN A 55 -8.36 23.61 13.44
CA GLN A 55 -8.08 23.62 12.00
C GLN A 55 -8.39 22.25 11.41
N CYS A 56 -8.64 22.18 10.09
CA CYS A 56 -8.73 20.88 9.44
C CYS A 56 -7.36 20.23 9.34
N GLY A 57 -7.28 18.96 9.73
CA GLY A 57 -6.06 18.17 9.60
C GLY A 57 -5.72 17.90 8.15
N ARG A 58 -4.43 17.97 7.82
CA ARG A 58 -3.90 17.66 6.50
C ARG A 58 -3.76 16.15 6.27
N GLY A 59 -4.12 15.69 5.08
CA GLY A 59 -4.09 14.27 4.70
C GLY A 59 -2.69 13.72 4.44
N GLU A 60 -2.62 12.40 4.26
CA GLU A 60 -1.39 11.72 3.84
C GLU A 60 -0.88 12.30 2.50
N GLY A 61 0.40 12.61 2.40
CA GLY A 61 1.01 13.25 1.24
C GLY A 61 0.89 14.78 1.18
N GLU A 62 0.09 15.41 2.05
CA GLU A 62 -0.03 16.87 2.08
C GLU A 62 1.13 17.56 2.79
N ALA A 63 1.43 18.78 2.34
CA ALA A 63 2.47 19.64 2.89
C ALA A 63 2.17 20.15 4.31
N CYS A 64 3.11 20.07 5.24
CA CYS A 64 2.92 20.43 6.65
C CYS A 64 4.08 21.23 7.25
N GLY A 65 3.81 21.87 8.40
CA GLY A 65 4.84 22.36 9.32
C GLY A 65 5.51 23.70 8.99
N SER A 66 4.89 24.62 8.23
CA SER A 66 5.46 25.97 8.08
C SER A 66 5.46 26.74 9.40
N ALA A 67 6.40 27.70 9.53
CA ALA A 67 6.44 28.59 10.68
C ALA A 67 5.28 29.60 10.59
N GLY A 68 4.43 29.68 11.62
CA GLY A 68 3.28 30.59 11.69
C GLY A 68 1.92 29.92 11.43
N ALA A 69 0.86 30.73 11.40
CA ALA A 69 -0.54 30.29 11.33
C ALA A 69 -0.92 29.54 10.02
N GLY A 70 -0.09 29.61 8.97
CA GLY A 70 -0.30 28.91 7.69
C GLY A 70 0.25 27.47 7.64
N GLY A 71 0.94 27.02 8.69
CA GLY A 71 1.59 25.72 8.76
C GLY A 71 0.65 24.62 9.22
N GLY A 72 -0.27 24.22 8.36
CA GLY A 72 -1.28 23.22 8.73
C GLY A 72 -0.66 21.93 9.28
N ARG A 73 -1.31 21.38 10.31
CA ARG A 73 -0.89 20.14 10.98
C ARG A 73 -1.53 18.94 10.31
N CYS A 74 -0.83 17.81 10.34
CA CYS A 74 -1.35 16.56 9.83
C CYS A 74 -2.55 16.08 10.66
N ALA A 75 -3.50 15.41 10.01
CA ALA A 75 -4.64 14.79 10.66
C ALA A 75 -4.20 13.71 11.66
N ALA A 76 -5.14 13.30 12.53
CA ALA A 76 -4.84 12.35 13.60
C ALA A 76 -4.27 11.03 13.06
N GLY A 77 -3.10 10.61 13.58
CA GLY A 77 -2.41 9.38 13.15
C GLY A 77 -1.30 9.60 12.12
N LEU A 78 -1.13 10.84 11.63
CA LEU A 78 -0.07 11.23 10.70
C LEU A 78 1.02 12.03 11.42
N GLU A 79 2.24 11.96 10.89
CA GLU A 79 3.39 12.74 11.35
C GLU A 79 3.92 13.63 10.23
N CYS A 80 4.33 14.84 10.59
CA CYS A 80 4.94 15.77 9.64
C CYS A 80 6.44 15.47 9.48
N VAL A 81 6.82 14.81 8.40
CA VAL A 81 8.23 14.47 8.12
C VAL A 81 8.89 15.53 7.26
N LYS A 82 10.04 16.06 7.70
CA LYS A 82 10.79 17.10 6.97
C LYS A 82 11.60 16.50 5.83
N SER A 83 11.63 17.17 4.67
CA SER A 83 12.47 16.73 3.53
C SER A 83 13.97 16.83 3.88
N ARG A 84 14.73 15.75 3.62
CA ARG A 84 16.17 15.66 3.90
C ARG A 84 17.00 16.74 3.17
N LYS A 85 16.51 17.29 2.05
CA LYS A 85 17.18 18.38 1.30
C LYS A 85 17.47 19.62 2.16
N ARG A 86 16.68 19.89 3.21
CA ARG A 86 16.92 21.01 4.14
C ARG A 86 17.89 20.72 5.29
N ARG A 87 18.19 19.45 5.62
CA ARG A 87 19.23 19.15 6.62
C ARG A 87 20.62 19.57 6.13
N LYS A 88 20.88 19.49 4.82
CA LYS A 88 22.13 19.93 4.18
C LYS A 88 22.26 21.46 4.04
N ALA A 89 21.14 22.18 4.01
CA ALA A 89 21.11 23.65 3.92
C ALA A 89 21.22 24.38 5.28
N LYS A 90 21.12 23.65 6.40
CA LYS A 90 21.31 24.20 7.77
C LYS A 90 22.77 24.10 8.28
N GLY A 91 23.68 23.56 7.47
CA GLY A 91 25.12 23.47 7.79
C GLY A 91 25.98 24.58 7.17
N GLY A 92 25.38 25.55 6.48
CA GLY A 92 26.07 26.73 5.95
C GLY A 92 25.41 28.01 6.47
N PRO A 93 26.16 29.12 6.59
CA PRO A 93 25.60 30.40 7.00
C PRO A 93 24.67 30.90 5.88
N GLY A 94 23.36 30.66 6.04
CA GLY A 94 22.34 31.12 5.11
C GLY A 94 21.94 32.57 5.41
N PRO A 95 21.61 33.38 4.38
CA PRO A 95 21.33 34.79 4.54
C PRO A 95 20.05 35.03 5.35
N ALA A 96 20.06 36.13 6.11
CA ALA A 96 18.94 36.60 6.89
C ALA A 96 17.71 36.88 6.02
N ALA A 97 16.55 36.51 6.57
CA ALA A 97 15.23 37.09 6.31
C ALA A 97 14.90 37.48 4.85
N ALA A 98 14.46 36.51 4.05
CA ALA A 98 13.58 36.81 2.92
C ALA A 98 12.13 36.58 3.37
N SER A 99 11.37 37.68 3.48
CA SER A 99 9.93 37.74 3.68
C SER A 99 9.18 37.26 2.43
N GLY A 100 9.21 35.94 2.20
CA GLY A 100 8.35 35.24 1.23
C GLY A 100 7.43 34.23 1.94
N PRO A 101 6.37 33.72 1.28
CA PRO A 101 5.53 32.68 1.87
C PRO A 101 6.40 31.49 2.27
N ALA A 102 6.45 31.21 3.58
CA ALA A 102 7.33 30.20 4.15
C ALA A 102 7.06 28.84 3.51
N ALA A 103 8.02 28.34 2.73
CA ALA A 103 7.93 27.05 2.05
C ALA A 103 7.53 25.92 3.03
N PRO A 104 6.68 24.97 2.62
CA PRO A 104 6.26 23.87 3.46
C PRO A 104 7.48 23.08 3.95
N VAL A 105 7.50 22.78 5.25
CA VAL A 105 8.69 22.26 5.93
C VAL A 105 8.74 20.73 5.90
N GLY A 106 7.61 20.07 5.60
CA GLY A 106 7.50 18.63 5.51
C GLY A 106 6.25 18.13 4.78
N VAL A 107 6.04 16.82 4.83
CA VAL A 107 4.89 16.10 4.28
C VAL A 107 4.27 15.22 5.36
N CYS A 108 2.95 15.11 5.39
CA CYS A 108 2.23 14.23 6.30
C CYS A 108 2.35 12.77 5.88
N VAL A 109 2.87 11.92 6.77
CA VAL A 109 3.07 10.48 6.53
C VAL A 109 2.39 9.67 7.62
N CYS A 110 1.71 8.58 7.25
CA CYS A 110 1.01 7.77 8.23
C CYS A 110 1.99 7.03 9.15
N LYS A 111 1.66 6.96 10.45
CA LYS A 111 2.43 6.13 11.39
C LYS A 111 2.30 4.63 11.07
N SER A 112 1.13 4.20 10.62
CA SER A 112 0.90 2.83 10.16
C SER A 112 1.23 2.73 8.67
N ARG A 113 2.20 1.89 8.32
CA ARG A 113 2.64 1.67 6.92
C ARG A 113 2.12 0.37 6.32
N TYR A 114 1.34 -0.38 7.07
CA TYR A 114 0.79 -1.66 6.62
C TYR A 114 -0.68 -1.49 6.22
N PRO A 115 -1.15 -2.27 5.22
CA PRO A 115 -2.55 -2.26 4.83
C PRO A 115 -3.45 -2.76 5.96
N VAL A 116 -4.71 -2.36 5.93
CA VAL A 116 -5.75 -2.74 6.90
C VAL A 116 -7.06 -3.06 6.20
N CYS A 117 -7.80 -4.04 6.73
CA CYS A 117 -9.13 -4.39 6.21
C CYS A 117 -10.19 -3.58 6.97
N GLY A 118 -11.02 -2.85 6.22
CA GLY A 118 -12.14 -2.12 6.76
C GLY A 118 -13.35 -3.00 7.05
N SER A 119 -14.26 -2.50 7.87
CA SER A 119 -15.56 -3.13 8.16
C SER A 119 -16.44 -3.21 6.91
N ASP A 120 -16.18 -2.36 5.92
CA ASP A 120 -16.78 -2.29 4.59
C ASP A 120 -16.23 -3.34 3.60
N GLY A 121 -15.27 -4.18 4.02
CA GLY A 121 -14.66 -5.20 3.16
C GLY A 121 -13.62 -4.65 2.18
N LEU A 122 -13.24 -3.37 2.30
CA LEU A 122 -12.21 -2.75 1.47
C LEU A 122 -10.85 -2.77 2.16
N THR A 123 -9.82 -3.07 1.39
CA THR A 123 -8.43 -2.95 1.83
C THR A 123 -7.98 -1.50 1.70
N TYR A 124 -7.52 -0.92 2.79
CA TYR A 124 -6.91 0.40 2.83
C TYR A 124 -5.38 0.28 2.91
N GLY A 125 -4.64 1.08 2.15
CA GLY A 125 -3.17 1.02 2.13
C GLY A 125 -2.51 1.43 3.44
N SER A 126 -3.22 2.17 4.29
CA SER A 126 -2.78 2.54 5.64
C SER A 126 -3.97 2.72 6.59
N GLY A 127 -3.71 2.63 7.90
CA GLY A 127 -4.71 2.96 8.91
C GLY A 127 -5.20 4.42 8.85
N CYS A 128 -4.38 5.33 8.31
CA CYS A 128 -4.76 6.73 8.12
C CYS A 128 -5.76 6.88 6.96
N GLN A 129 -5.59 6.11 5.88
CA GLN A 129 -6.55 6.07 4.78
C GLN A 129 -7.91 5.52 5.23
N LEU A 130 -7.93 4.43 6.01
CA LEU A 130 -9.17 3.90 6.60
C LEU A 130 -9.88 4.95 7.45
N ARG A 131 -9.13 5.63 8.33
CA ARG A 131 -9.70 6.70 9.19
C ARG A 131 -10.26 7.86 8.35
N ALA A 132 -9.54 8.27 7.30
CA ALA A 132 -9.99 9.30 6.38
C ALA A 132 -11.30 8.90 5.67
N ALA A 133 -11.40 7.65 5.21
CA ALA A 133 -12.62 7.13 4.59
C ALA A 133 -13.78 7.08 5.60
N SER A 134 -13.53 6.61 6.82
CA SER A 134 -14.50 6.55 7.92
C SER A 134 -15.07 7.93 8.27
N LEU A 135 -14.23 8.95 8.34
CA LEU A 135 -14.67 10.33 8.61
C LEU A 135 -15.48 10.92 7.45
N ARG A 136 -15.12 10.60 6.20
CA ARG A 136 -15.89 11.01 5.01
C ARG A 136 -17.26 10.35 4.98
N ALA A 137 -17.34 9.04 5.26
CA ALA A 137 -18.61 8.32 5.37
C ALA A 137 -19.51 8.98 6.43
N GLN A 138 -18.99 9.21 7.63
CA GLN A 138 -19.75 9.89 8.70
C GLN A 138 -20.21 11.30 8.31
N SER A 139 -19.39 12.07 7.58
CA SER A 139 -19.79 13.41 7.10
C SER A 139 -20.96 13.38 6.11
N ARG A 140 -21.21 12.23 5.48
CA ARG A 140 -22.34 11.97 4.58
C ARG A 140 -23.52 11.31 5.28
N GLY A 141 -23.44 11.05 6.60
CA GLY A 141 -24.46 10.31 7.35
C GLY A 141 -24.37 8.78 7.19
N GLU A 142 -23.30 8.26 6.60
CA GLU A 142 -23.03 6.83 6.48
C GLU A 142 -22.37 6.27 7.75
N PRO A 143 -22.47 4.95 8.03
CA PRO A 143 -21.84 4.35 9.19
C PRO A 143 -20.31 4.50 9.17
N ALA A 144 -19.73 4.62 10.36
CA ALA A 144 -18.28 4.70 10.52
C ALA A 144 -17.61 3.38 10.09
N ILE A 145 -16.57 3.49 9.27
CA ILE A 145 -15.74 2.35 8.88
C ILE A 145 -14.72 2.08 9.99
N SER A 146 -14.73 0.88 10.55
CA SER A 146 -13.80 0.43 11.58
C SER A 146 -12.77 -0.53 10.99
N GLN A 147 -11.63 -0.69 11.67
CA GLN A 147 -10.65 -1.69 11.27
C GLN A 147 -11.14 -3.08 11.71
N ARG A 148 -11.41 -3.96 10.74
CA ARG A 148 -11.80 -5.36 10.98
C ARG A 148 -10.59 -6.23 11.29
N SER A 149 -9.52 -6.10 10.51
CA SER A 149 -8.28 -6.86 10.70
C SER A 149 -7.03 -6.05 10.30
N LYS A 150 -5.86 -6.53 10.71
CA LYS A 150 -4.56 -6.03 10.21
C LYS A 150 -4.25 -6.75 8.90
N GLY A 151 -3.66 -6.06 7.93
CA GLY A 151 -3.42 -6.60 6.60
C GLY A 151 -4.59 -6.34 5.64
N ALA A 152 -4.47 -6.82 4.41
CA ALA A 152 -5.53 -6.73 3.42
C ALA A 152 -6.74 -7.61 3.80
N CYS A 153 -7.89 -7.29 3.22
CA CYS A 153 -9.09 -8.10 3.37
C CYS A 153 -8.92 -9.48 2.75
N GLU A 154 -9.65 -10.45 3.31
CA GLU A 154 -9.71 -11.80 2.77
C GLU A 154 -10.33 -11.78 1.37
N GLN A 155 -9.76 -12.55 0.46
CA GLN A 155 -10.17 -12.63 -0.94
C GLN A 155 -9.91 -14.01 -1.51
N GLY A 156 -10.74 -14.41 -2.48
CA GLY A 156 -10.56 -15.67 -3.21
C GLY A 156 -9.22 -15.71 -3.96
N PRO A 157 -8.80 -16.89 -4.41
CA PRO A 157 -7.60 -17.06 -5.20
C PRO A 157 -7.73 -16.30 -6.53
N SER A 158 -6.63 -15.73 -7.01
CA SER A 158 -6.53 -15.08 -8.31
C SER A 158 -5.22 -15.52 -8.94
N ILE A 159 -5.32 -16.12 -10.13
CA ILE A 159 -4.16 -16.58 -10.88
C ILE A 159 -3.54 -15.36 -11.55
N VAL A 160 -2.33 -15.02 -11.12
CA VAL A 160 -1.55 -13.88 -11.63
C VAL A 160 -0.83 -14.28 -12.91
N THR A 161 -0.21 -15.46 -12.89
CA THR A 161 0.48 -16.02 -14.04
C THR A 161 -0.07 -17.41 -14.31
N PRO A 162 -0.92 -17.60 -15.34
CA PRO A 162 -1.40 -18.93 -15.72
C PRO A 162 -0.30 -19.74 -16.42
N PRO A 163 -0.41 -21.08 -16.45
CA PRO A 163 0.46 -21.89 -17.26
C PRO A 163 0.29 -21.57 -18.75
N LYS A 164 1.32 -21.84 -19.54
CA LYS A 164 1.35 -21.59 -20.98
C LYS A 164 1.46 -22.89 -21.74
N ASP A 165 0.88 -22.91 -22.93
CA ASP A 165 0.99 -24.04 -23.85
C ASP A 165 2.44 -24.26 -24.27
N ILE A 166 2.83 -25.53 -24.38
CA ILE A 166 4.20 -25.95 -24.71
C ILE A 166 4.15 -26.87 -25.92
N TRP A 167 5.03 -26.63 -26.88
CA TRP A 167 5.34 -27.54 -27.98
C TRP A 167 6.79 -27.99 -27.84
N ASN A 168 7.01 -29.29 -27.70
CA ASN A 168 8.36 -29.83 -27.60
C ASN A 168 8.45 -31.25 -28.17
N VAL A 169 9.66 -31.78 -28.27
CA VAL A 169 9.94 -33.13 -28.75
C VAL A 169 10.05 -34.13 -27.60
N THR A 170 9.91 -35.41 -27.92
CA THR A 170 10.19 -36.51 -26.98
C THR A 170 11.63 -36.42 -26.43
N GLY A 171 11.82 -36.81 -25.18
CA GLY A 171 13.11 -36.75 -24.48
C GLY A 171 13.47 -35.38 -23.90
N ALA A 172 12.73 -34.31 -24.23
CA ALA A 172 12.98 -32.99 -23.69
C ALA A 172 12.62 -32.86 -22.20
N GLN A 173 13.14 -31.82 -21.56
CA GLN A 173 12.73 -31.40 -20.21
C GLN A 173 11.89 -30.12 -20.32
N ILE A 174 10.71 -30.10 -19.69
CA ILE A 174 9.80 -28.95 -19.70
C ILE A 174 9.30 -28.62 -18.30
N TYR A 175 8.80 -27.40 -18.12
CA TYR A 175 8.09 -27.01 -16.91
C TYR A 175 6.84 -26.19 -17.20
N LEU A 176 5.76 -26.45 -16.46
CA LEU A 176 4.61 -25.55 -16.33
C LEU A 176 4.75 -24.74 -15.05
N SER A 177 4.29 -23.49 -15.04
CA SER A 177 4.29 -22.62 -13.86
C SER A 177 2.92 -21.98 -13.68
N CYS A 178 2.43 -21.92 -12.44
CA CYS A 178 1.19 -21.22 -12.09
C CYS A 178 1.42 -20.41 -10.81
N GLU A 179 1.26 -19.09 -10.89
CA GLU A 179 1.41 -18.14 -9.78
C GLU A 179 0.05 -17.63 -9.34
N VAL A 180 -0.24 -17.74 -8.05
CA VAL A 180 -1.55 -17.45 -7.49
C VAL A 180 -1.42 -16.61 -6.22
N ILE A 181 -2.27 -15.61 -6.11
CA ILE A 181 -2.43 -14.80 -4.90
C ILE A 181 -3.80 -15.07 -4.27
N GLY A 182 -3.94 -14.93 -2.96
CA GLY A 182 -5.25 -15.04 -2.29
C GLY A 182 -5.12 -14.98 -0.78
N ILE A 183 -6.14 -14.44 -0.08
CA ILE A 183 -6.08 -14.26 1.38
C ILE A 183 -7.23 -15.01 2.03
N PRO A 184 -6.99 -16.09 2.80
CA PRO A 184 -5.68 -16.68 3.14
C PRO A 184 -4.95 -17.31 1.94
N THR A 185 -3.64 -17.53 2.09
CA THR A 185 -2.78 -18.12 1.04
C THR A 185 -3.43 -19.39 0.49
N PRO A 186 -3.69 -19.48 -0.83
CA PRO A 186 -4.42 -20.60 -1.39
C PRO A 186 -3.57 -21.87 -1.42
N VAL A 187 -4.25 -23.01 -1.37
CA VAL A 187 -3.66 -24.31 -1.68
C VAL A 187 -3.65 -24.45 -3.20
N LEU A 188 -2.49 -24.77 -3.76
CA LEU A 188 -2.29 -24.94 -5.20
C LEU A 188 -2.09 -26.41 -5.54
N ILE A 189 -2.91 -26.93 -6.43
CA ILE A 189 -2.95 -28.32 -6.88
C ILE A 189 -2.85 -28.34 -8.41
N TRP A 190 -2.23 -29.38 -8.95
CA TRP A 190 -2.17 -29.62 -10.38
C TRP A 190 -2.96 -30.88 -10.75
N ASN A 191 -3.75 -30.77 -11.81
CA ASN A 191 -4.53 -31.86 -12.37
C ASN A 191 -4.16 -32.07 -13.84
N LYS A 192 -4.19 -33.32 -14.31
CA LYS A 192 -4.24 -33.63 -15.74
C LYS A 192 -5.68 -33.87 -16.14
N ILE A 193 -6.15 -33.18 -17.18
CA ILE A 193 -7.49 -33.35 -17.74
C ILE A 193 -7.45 -34.52 -18.72
N ILE A 194 -8.09 -35.61 -18.35
CA ILE A 194 -8.25 -36.80 -19.18
C ILE A 194 -9.61 -36.71 -19.87
N ARG A 195 -9.61 -36.72 -21.21
CA ARG A 195 -10.82 -36.82 -22.01
C ARG A 195 -11.15 -38.30 -22.22
N GLY A 196 -12.19 -38.80 -21.56
CA GLY A 196 -12.67 -40.16 -21.73
C GLY A 196 -13.35 -40.40 -23.09
N GLN A 197 -13.48 -41.67 -23.48
CA GLN A 197 -14.05 -42.10 -24.77
C GLN A 197 -15.51 -41.66 -25.01
N TYR A 198 -16.23 -41.22 -23.98
CA TYR A 198 -17.61 -40.72 -24.06
C TYR A 198 -17.74 -39.21 -23.81
N GLY A 199 -16.66 -38.45 -23.95
CA GLY A 199 -16.65 -37.00 -23.69
C GLY A 199 -16.71 -36.61 -22.21
N ILE A 200 -16.66 -37.59 -21.30
CA ILE A 200 -16.55 -37.34 -19.86
C ILE A 200 -15.12 -36.88 -19.57
N GLN A 201 -14.99 -35.66 -19.04
CA GLN A 201 -13.72 -35.14 -18.56
C GLN A 201 -13.50 -35.63 -17.12
N ARG A 202 -12.34 -36.25 -16.87
CA ARG A 202 -11.90 -36.62 -15.54
C ARG A 202 -10.62 -35.88 -15.22
N MET A 203 -10.55 -35.32 -14.02
CA MET A 203 -9.31 -34.75 -13.48
C MET A 203 -8.53 -35.84 -12.76
N GLU A 204 -7.26 -35.97 -13.09
CA GLU A 204 -6.31 -36.82 -12.38
C GLU A 204 -5.35 -35.95 -11.58
N LEU A 205 -5.29 -36.18 -10.27
CA LEU A 205 -4.42 -35.44 -9.36
C LEU A 205 -2.95 -35.78 -9.64
N LEU A 206 -2.12 -34.77 -9.88
CA LEU A 206 -0.69 -34.93 -10.11
C LEU A 206 0.10 -34.90 -8.78
N PRO A 207 1.26 -35.58 -8.68
CA PRO A 207 1.97 -36.28 -9.77
C PRO A 207 1.41 -37.66 -10.13
N GLY A 208 0.59 -38.26 -9.27
CA GLY A 208 0.09 -39.63 -9.45
C GLY A 208 1.21 -40.66 -9.27
N ASP A 209 1.24 -41.66 -10.15
CA ASP A 209 2.23 -42.76 -10.24
C ASP A 209 3.31 -42.54 -11.31
N ARG A 210 3.37 -41.33 -11.89
CA ARG A 210 4.31 -40.97 -12.96
C ARG A 210 5.74 -40.83 -12.43
N GLU A 211 6.67 -41.56 -13.04
CA GLU A 211 8.10 -41.51 -12.68
C GLU A 211 8.86 -40.30 -13.26
N ASN A 212 8.39 -39.77 -14.39
CA ASN A 212 9.03 -38.68 -15.12
C ASN A 212 8.50 -37.29 -14.74
N LEU A 213 7.66 -37.18 -13.72
CA LEU A 213 6.98 -35.95 -13.34
C LEU A 213 7.21 -35.61 -11.86
N ALA A 214 7.54 -34.34 -11.60
CA ALA A 214 7.69 -33.82 -10.24
C ALA A 214 6.94 -32.49 -10.08
N ILE A 215 6.31 -32.29 -8.92
CA ILE A 215 5.66 -31.03 -8.55
C ILE A 215 6.44 -30.35 -7.43
N GLN A 216 6.68 -29.06 -7.59
CA GLN A 216 7.21 -28.20 -6.54
C GLN A 216 6.26 -27.03 -6.31
N THR A 217 5.95 -26.76 -5.04
CA THR A 217 5.18 -25.59 -4.64
C THR A 217 6.02 -24.77 -3.67
N ARG A 218 6.14 -23.46 -3.91
CA ARG A 218 6.83 -22.52 -3.02
C ARG A 218 5.95 -21.30 -2.78
N GLY A 219 6.15 -20.64 -1.65
CA GLY A 219 5.61 -19.30 -1.45
C GLY A 219 6.30 -18.31 -2.38
N GLY A 220 5.56 -17.31 -2.83
CA GLY A 220 6.09 -16.20 -3.62
C GLY A 220 6.88 -15.18 -2.78
N PRO A 221 7.51 -14.18 -3.44
CA PRO A 221 8.16 -13.07 -2.75
C PRO A 221 7.17 -12.20 -1.95
N GLU A 222 5.94 -12.07 -2.43
CA GLU A 222 4.89 -11.31 -1.74
C GLU A 222 4.13 -12.18 -0.72
N LYS A 223 3.53 -11.53 0.27
CA LYS A 223 2.66 -12.24 1.22
C LYS A 223 1.44 -12.77 0.51
N HIS A 224 1.01 -13.97 0.91
CA HIS A 224 -0.20 -14.60 0.39
C HIS A 224 -0.13 -14.98 -1.09
N GLU A 225 1.10 -15.20 -1.57
CA GLU A 225 1.42 -15.68 -2.90
C GLU A 225 1.95 -17.12 -2.85
N VAL A 226 1.57 -17.93 -3.82
CA VAL A 226 2.05 -19.29 -4.02
C VAL A 226 2.36 -19.52 -5.50
N THR A 227 3.47 -20.18 -5.77
CA THR A 227 3.87 -20.59 -7.11
C THR A 227 4.06 -22.10 -7.14
N GLY A 228 3.45 -22.74 -8.14
CA GLY A 228 3.59 -24.17 -8.39
C GLY A 228 4.27 -24.40 -9.73
N TRP A 229 5.17 -25.39 -9.77
CA TRP A 229 5.82 -25.86 -10.97
C TRP A 229 5.57 -27.35 -11.17
N VAL A 230 5.26 -27.74 -12.40
CA VAL A 230 5.26 -29.14 -12.84
C VAL A 230 6.48 -29.33 -13.72
N LEU A 231 7.44 -30.15 -13.30
CA LEU A 231 8.60 -30.56 -14.09
C LEU A 231 8.31 -31.91 -14.73
N ILE A 232 8.53 -32.04 -16.03
CA ILE A 232 8.42 -33.31 -16.76
C ILE A 232 9.75 -33.58 -17.47
N SER A 233 10.37 -34.73 -17.18
CA SER A 233 11.63 -35.16 -17.77
C SER A 233 11.87 -36.67 -17.58
N PRO A 234 12.13 -37.45 -18.65
CA PRO A 234 12.02 -37.06 -20.05
C PRO A 234 10.56 -36.92 -20.50
N LEU A 235 10.30 -36.02 -21.44
CA LEU A 235 8.98 -35.84 -22.05
C LEU A 235 8.63 -37.01 -22.97
N SER A 236 7.44 -37.58 -22.81
CA SER A 236 6.91 -38.68 -23.62
C SER A 236 5.61 -38.29 -24.33
N LYS A 237 5.16 -39.08 -25.31
CA LYS A 237 3.86 -38.86 -25.97
C LYS A 237 2.66 -38.99 -25.01
N GLU A 238 2.81 -39.76 -23.93
CA GLU A 238 1.78 -39.95 -22.91
C GLU A 238 1.58 -38.67 -22.06
N ASP A 239 2.59 -37.81 -22.01
CA ASP A 239 2.52 -36.51 -21.33
C ASP A 239 1.76 -35.47 -22.13
N ALA A 240 1.48 -35.70 -23.42
CA ALA A 240 0.61 -34.81 -24.18
C ALA A 240 -0.78 -34.72 -23.54
N GLY A 241 -1.35 -33.53 -23.52
CA GLY A 241 -2.66 -33.30 -22.92
C GLY A 241 -2.81 -31.94 -22.28
N GLU A 242 -3.94 -31.77 -21.61
CA GLU A 242 -4.33 -30.52 -20.96
C GLU A 242 -4.10 -30.64 -19.45
N TYR A 243 -3.42 -29.65 -18.88
CA TYR A 243 -3.00 -29.59 -17.49
C TYR A 243 -3.63 -28.37 -16.85
N GLU A 244 -4.25 -28.54 -15.70
CA GLU A 244 -4.95 -27.49 -14.96
C GLU A 244 -4.20 -27.22 -13.65
N CYS A 245 -3.94 -25.95 -13.34
CA CYS A 245 -3.67 -25.53 -11.98
C CYS A 245 -4.99 -25.11 -11.31
N HIS A 246 -5.30 -25.74 -10.18
CA HIS A 246 -6.46 -25.44 -9.34
C HIS A 246 -5.98 -24.83 -8.02
N ALA A 247 -6.48 -23.64 -7.72
CA ALA A 247 -6.17 -22.94 -6.49
C ALA A 247 -7.43 -22.73 -5.65
N SER A 248 -7.35 -23.01 -4.35
CA SER A 248 -8.51 -22.94 -3.45
C SER A 248 -8.14 -22.35 -2.09
N ASN A 249 -9.02 -21.51 -1.55
CA ASN A 249 -8.98 -21.04 -0.17
C ASN A 249 -10.40 -20.90 0.41
N ALA A 250 -10.50 -20.46 1.67
CA ALA A 250 -11.79 -20.29 2.35
C ALA A 250 -12.74 -19.23 1.72
N LYS A 251 -12.31 -18.50 0.69
CA LYS A 251 -13.09 -17.46 -0.01
C LYS A 251 -13.44 -17.83 -1.45
N GLY A 252 -12.94 -18.93 -1.99
CA GLY A 252 -13.29 -19.40 -3.32
C GLY A 252 -12.17 -20.18 -3.97
N GLU A 253 -12.31 -20.36 -5.29
CA GLU A 253 -11.41 -21.15 -6.12
C GLU A 253 -11.12 -20.43 -7.43
N ALA A 254 -9.98 -20.72 -8.05
CA ALA A 254 -9.62 -20.26 -9.38
C ALA A 254 -8.84 -21.36 -10.12
N THR A 255 -9.09 -21.50 -11.43
CA THR A 255 -8.42 -22.47 -12.28
C THR A 255 -7.85 -21.83 -13.54
N ALA A 256 -6.74 -22.37 -14.03
CA ALA A 256 -6.20 -22.08 -15.36
C ALA A 256 -5.55 -23.32 -15.95
N SER A 257 -5.62 -23.44 -17.27
CA SER A 257 -5.15 -24.63 -17.99
C SER A 257 -4.15 -24.27 -19.09
N ALA A 258 -3.29 -25.24 -19.41
CA ALA A 258 -2.38 -25.20 -20.55
C ALA A 258 -2.29 -26.58 -21.21
N LYS A 259 -1.97 -26.59 -22.50
CA LYS A 259 -1.81 -27.81 -23.29
C LYS A 259 -0.34 -28.08 -23.60
N ILE A 260 0.09 -29.32 -23.34
CA ILE A 260 1.39 -29.83 -23.77
C ILE A 260 1.20 -30.62 -25.07
N HIS A 261 1.92 -30.18 -26.10
CA HIS A 261 2.03 -30.81 -27.41
C HIS A 261 3.40 -31.48 -27.53
N VAL A 262 3.39 -32.78 -27.80
CA VAL A 262 4.61 -33.58 -27.94
C VAL A 262 4.72 -34.13 -29.35
N VAL A 263 5.76 -33.73 -30.07
CA VAL A 263 6.10 -34.21 -31.43
C VAL A 263 7.33 -35.11 -31.39
N GLU A 264 7.58 -35.86 -32.47
CA GLU A 264 8.82 -36.66 -32.53
C GLU A 264 9.99 -35.84 -33.04
N THR A 265 9.72 -34.93 -33.99
CA THR A 265 10.75 -34.10 -34.61
C THR A 265 10.41 -32.61 -34.54
N LEU A 266 11.44 -31.75 -34.50
CA LEU A 266 11.25 -30.29 -34.46
C LEU A 266 10.51 -29.73 -35.68
N HIS A 267 10.58 -30.41 -36.83
CA HIS A 267 9.92 -29.99 -38.07
C HIS A 267 8.38 -30.03 -37.95
N GLU A 268 7.83 -30.94 -37.16
CA GLU A 268 6.38 -31.04 -36.91
C GLU A 268 5.82 -29.86 -36.09
N ILE A 269 6.66 -29.19 -35.29
CA ILE A 269 6.25 -28.00 -34.51
C ILE A 269 5.97 -26.81 -35.44
N ALA A 270 6.76 -26.66 -36.50
CA ALA A 270 6.60 -25.55 -37.46
C ALA A 270 5.27 -25.67 -38.21
N LEU A 271 4.94 -26.87 -38.68
CA LEU A 271 3.71 -27.14 -39.43
C LEU A 271 2.44 -26.90 -38.59
N THR A 272 2.45 -27.36 -37.33
CA THR A 272 1.29 -27.24 -36.44
C THR A 272 1.03 -25.83 -35.91
N LYS A 273 2.03 -24.92 -35.96
CA LYS A 273 1.85 -23.51 -35.60
C LYS A 273 1.28 -22.67 -36.75
N ASP A 274 1.62 -22.98 -38.00
CA ASP A 274 1.10 -22.27 -39.17
C ASP A 274 -0.39 -22.54 -39.39
N ASP A 275 -0.86 -23.77 -39.16
CA ASP A 275 -2.29 -24.13 -39.28
C ASP A 275 -3.21 -23.45 -38.23
N GLY A 276 -2.62 -22.86 -37.17
CA GLY A 276 -3.35 -22.13 -36.13
C GLY A 276 -3.40 -20.61 -36.32
N ALA A 277 -2.75 -20.08 -37.36
CA ALA A 277 -2.72 -18.65 -37.68
C ALA A 277 -3.72 -18.23 -38.77
N GLU A 278 -4.46 -19.19 -39.33
CA GLU A 278 -5.53 -18.94 -40.29
C GLU A 278 -6.88 -19.18 -39.60
N LEU A 279 -7.43 -18.13 -38.98
CA LEU A 279 -8.87 -17.84 -38.77
C LEU A 279 -9.05 -16.49 -38.06
#